data_AF-M0CCA3-F1
#
_entry.id   AF-M0CCA3-F1
#
_cell.length_a   1.000
_cell.length_b   1.000
_cell.length_c   1.000
_cell.angle_alpha   90.00
_cell.angle_beta   90.00
_cell.angle_gamma   90.00
#
_symmetry.space_group_name_H-M   'P 1'
#
loop_
_entity.id
_entity.type
_entity.pdbx_description
1 polymer ?
#
loop_
_entity_poly.entity_id
_entity_poly.type
_entity_poly.pdbx_seq_one_letter_code
_entity_poly.pdbx_strand_id
1 'polypeptide(L)'
;MRKRETLYLHALFVLVRREFEDERDLAAAPFDEYDETAVDPTAVHRPKDAHERALFALSTGLSATAASATDDTERPRSDAAGSDQYAR
;
A
#
# COMPACT_ATOMS: atom_id res chain seq x y z
N MET A 1 9.51 -14.44 1.47
CA MET A 1 8.09 -14.78 1.22
C MET A 1 8.01 -15.85 0.13
N ARG A 2 6.97 -16.70 0.12
CA ARG A 2 6.67 -17.63 -0.98
C ARG A 2 6.01 -16.87 -2.14
N LYS A 3 6.12 -17.36 -3.39
CA LYS A 3 5.57 -16.68 -4.59
C LYS A 3 4.08 -16.32 -4.45
N ARG A 4 3.26 -17.21 -3.87
CA ARG A 4 1.83 -16.95 -3.66
C ARG A 4 1.58 -15.83 -2.65
N GLU A 5 2.36 -15.78 -1.56
CA GLU A 5 2.27 -14.70 -0.57
C GLU A 5 2.63 -13.36 -1.22
N THR A 6 3.67 -13.32 -2.06
CA THR A 6 4.04 -12.10 -2.81
C THR A 6 2.91 -11.66 -3.74
N LEU A 7 2.28 -12.58 -4.47
CA LEU A 7 1.15 -12.27 -5.35
C LEU A 7 -0.03 -11.67 -4.59
N TYR A 8 -0.41 -12.27 -3.46
CA TYR A 8 -1.51 -11.77 -2.64
C TYR A 8 -1.18 -10.40 -2.04
N LEU A 9 0.04 -10.20 -1.57
CA LEU A 9 0.44 -8.92 -1.01
C LEU A 9 0.50 -7.83 -2.08
N HIS A 10 1.00 -8.15 -3.27
CA HIS A 10 0.98 -7.24 -4.42
C HIS A 10 -0.45 -6.83 -4.78
N ALA A 11 -1.38 -7.79 -4.88
CA ALA A 11 -2.79 -7.50 -5.13
C ALA A 11 -3.40 -6.60 -4.04
N LEU A 12 -3.10 -6.88 -2.76
CA LEU A 12 -3.56 -6.08 -1.64
C LEU A 12 -3.04 -4.63 -1.74
N PHE A 13 -1.77 -4.42 -2.08
CA PHE A 13 -1.19 -3.07 -2.15
C PHE A 13 -1.76 -2.24 -3.31
N VAL A 14 -2.11 -2.88 -4.42
CA VAL A 14 -2.86 -2.22 -5.51
C VAL A 14 -4.25 -1.78 -5.03
N LEU A 15 -4.94 -2.59 -4.24
CA LEU A 15 -6.23 -2.19 -3.66
C LEU A 15 -6.05 -1.02 -2.70
N VAL A 16 -5.06 -1.09 -1.79
CA VAL A 16 -4.76 0.02 -0.87
C VAL A 16 -4.46 1.31 -1.63
N ARG A 17 -3.64 1.26 -2.69
CA ARG A 17 -3.40 2.41 -3.57
C ARG A 17 -4.71 3.02 -4.07
N ARG A 18 -5.63 2.21 -4.59
CA ARG A 18 -6.93 2.68 -5.09
C ARG A 18 -7.76 3.35 -4.00
N GLU A 19 -7.79 2.79 -2.79
CA GLU A 19 -8.50 3.43 -1.67
C GLU A 19 -7.92 4.83 -1.34
N PHE A 20 -6.60 5.01 -1.42
CA PHE A 20 -5.98 6.33 -1.25
C PHE A 20 -6.29 7.29 -2.42
N GLU A 21 -6.35 6.79 -3.65
CA GLU A 21 -6.73 7.59 -4.83
C GLU A 21 -8.21 8.02 -4.77
N ASP A 22 -9.11 7.10 -4.41
CA ASP A 22 -10.57 7.30 -4.42
C ASP A 22 -11.09 8.08 -3.21
N GLU A 23 -10.65 7.76 -1.98
CA GLU A 23 -11.21 8.36 -0.75
C GLU A 23 -10.49 9.63 -0.31
N ARG A 24 -9.22 9.80 -0.67
CA ARG A 24 -8.39 10.89 -0.12
C ARG A 24 -8.06 11.99 -1.13
N ASP A 25 -8.53 11.85 -2.37
CA ASP A 25 -8.23 12.76 -3.49
C ASP A 25 -6.72 13.07 -3.58
N LEU A 26 -5.89 12.10 -3.18
CA LEU A 26 -4.43 12.18 -3.25
C LEU A 26 -4.02 11.84 -4.67
N ALA A 27 -4.50 12.67 -5.61
CA ALA A 27 -4.47 12.47 -7.05
C ALA A 27 -3.06 12.42 -7.67
N ALA A 28 -2.00 12.47 -6.86
CA ALA A 28 -0.61 12.49 -7.32
C ALA A 28 0.34 11.75 -6.36
N ALA A 29 -0.12 10.66 -5.75
CA ALA A 29 0.79 9.76 -5.05
C ALA A 29 1.88 9.23 -6.02
N PRO A 30 3.16 9.19 -5.62
CA PRO A 30 4.29 8.92 -6.52
C PRO A 30 4.40 7.43 -6.85
N PHE A 31 3.52 6.94 -7.73
CA PHE A 31 3.46 5.55 -8.15
C PHE A 31 4.14 5.27 -9.50
N ASP A 32 4.83 6.25 -10.09
CA ASP A 32 5.51 6.10 -11.39
C ASP A 32 6.46 4.89 -11.42
N GLU A 33 7.24 4.68 -10.35
CA GLU A 33 8.15 3.53 -10.24
C GLU A 33 7.40 2.19 -10.33
N TYR A 34 6.18 2.12 -9.77
CA TYR A 34 5.35 0.94 -9.88
C TYR A 34 4.77 0.80 -11.29
N ASP A 35 4.27 1.88 -11.88
CA ASP A 35 3.67 1.88 -13.21
C ASP A 35 4.70 1.47 -14.28
N GLU A 36 5.95 1.88 -14.11
CA GLU A 36 7.09 1.46 -14.95
C GLU A 36 7.41 -0.04 -14.87
N THR A 37 7.04 -0.73 -13.78
CA THR A 37 7.25 -2.18 -13.70
C THR A 37 6.41 -2.93 -14.74
N ALA A 38 5.27 -2.37 -15.16
CA ALA A 38 4.29 -2.98 -16.05
C ALA A 38 3.90 -4.42 -15.63
N VAL A 39 3.86 -4.67 -14.31
CA VAL A 39 3.44 -5.97 -13.74
C VAL A 39 2.13 -5.79 -13.00
N ASP A 40 1.04 -6.29 -13.57
CA ASP A 40 -0.24 -6.38 -12.88
C ASP A 40 -0.27 -7.55 -11.87
N PRO A 41 -0.98 -7.45 -10.73
CA PRO A 41 -1.13 -8.55 -9.77
C PRO A 41 -1.71 -9.84 -10.38
N THR A 42 -2.53 -9.73 -11.42
CA THR A 42 -3.11 -10.89 -12.14
C THR A 42 -2.12 -11.58 -13.08
N ALA A 43 -0.93 -10.99 -13.31
CA ALA A 43 0.11 -11.55 -14.15
C ALA A 43 0.87 -12.71 -13.46
N VAL A 44 0.14 -13.71 -12.95
CA VAL A 44 0.65 -14.83 -12.13
C VAL A 44 1.75 -15.67 -12.78
N HIS A 45 1.86 -15.61 -14.10
CA HIS A 45 2.89 -16.27 -14.89
C HIS A 45 4.26 -15.59 -14.76
N ARG A 46 4.32 -14.32 -14.35
CA ARG A 46 5.56 -13.57 -14.14
C ARG A 46 6.37 -14.17 -12.97
N PRO A 47 7.71 -14.00 -12.98
CA PRO A 47 8.54 -14.52 -11.91
C PRO A 47 8.25 -13.79 -10.59
N LYS A 48 8.55 -14.45 -9.47
CA LYS A 48 8.37 -13.91 -8.11
C LYS A 48 9.03 -12.53 -7.98
N ASP A 49 10.28 -12.40 -8.42
CA ASP A 49 11.06 -11.18 -8.28
C ASP A 49 10.45 -9.98 -9.04
N ALA A 50 9.68 -10.24 -10.11
CA ALA A 50 8.95 -9.18 -10.79
C ALA A 50 7.81 -8.62 -9.93
N HIS A 51 7.10 -9.49 -9.21
CA HIS A 51 6.08 -9.06 -8.24
C HIS A 51 6.71 -8.46 -6.98
N GLU A 52 7.89 -8.89 -6.56
CA GLU A 52 8.59 -8.24 -5.43
C GLU A 52 9.01 -6.83 -5.78
N ARG A 53 9.54 -6.57 -6.98
CA ARG A 53 9.84 -5.21 -7.43
C ARG A 53 8.59 -4.32 -7.45
N ALA A 54 7.50 -4.81 -8.04
CA ALA A 54 6.23 -4.09 -8.08
C ALA A 54 5.69 -3.78 -6.67
N LEU A 55 5.76 -4.77 -5.77
CA LEU A 55 5.37 -4.61 -4.38
C LEU A 55 6.23 -3.56 -3.64
N PHE A 56 7.55 -3.55 -3.84
CA PHE A 56 8.43 -2.57 -3.21
C PHE A 56 8.14 -1.15 -3.71
N ALA A 57 7.96 -0.96 -5.01
CA ALA A 57 7.59 0.33 -5.59
C ALA A 57 6.25 0.85 -5.02
N LEU A 58 5.24 -0.02 -4.93
CA LEU A 58 3.97 0.33 -4.27
C LEU A 58 4.15 0.69 -2.80
N SER A 59 4.97 -0.06 -2.06
CA SER A 59 5.25 0.20 -0.65
C SER A 59 5.89 1.58 -0.45
N THR A 60 6.83 1.96 -1.32
CA THR A 60 7.49 3.27 -1.28
C THR A 60 6.47 4.38 -1.55
N GLY A 61 5.68 4.25 -2.63
CA GLY A 61 4.64 5.22 -2.97
C GLY A 61 3.60 5.38 -1.86
N LEU A 62 3.08 4.27 -1.33
CA LEU A 62 2.11 4.29 -0.22
C LEU A 62 2.68 4.92 1.05
N SER A 63 3.95 4.64 1.38
CA SER A 63 4.59 5.22 2.56
C SER A 63 4.77 6.72 2.42
N ALA A 64 5.17 7.20 1.23
CA ALA A 64 5.28 8.63 0.94
C ALA A 64 3.92 9.32 1.03
N THR A 65 2.89 8.75 0.40
CA THR A 65 1.51 9.24 0.44
C THR A 65 0.96 9.31 1.85
N ALA A 66 1.17 8.27 2.65
CA ALA A 66 0.75 8.23 4.04
C ALA A 66 1.47 9.31 4.87
N ALA A 67 2.78 9.50 4.67
CA ALA A 67 3.56 10.51 5.36
C ALA A 67 3.05 11.93 5.04
N SER A 68 2.82 12.24 3.76
CA SER A 68 2.27 13.53 3.32
C SER A 68 0.87 13.80 3.89
N ALA A 69 0.01 12.78 3.95
CA ALA A 69 -1.33 12.93 4.53
C ALA A 69 -1.32 13.22 6.04
N THR A 70 -0.26 12.83 6.77
CA THR A 70 -0.11 13.13 8.20
C THR A 70 0.41 14.54 8.48
N ASP A 71 1.10 15.19 7.54
CA ASP A 71 1.64 16.55 7.77
C ASP A 71 0.51 17.60 7.85
N ASP A 72 -0.64 17.33 7.21
CA ASP A 72 -1.86 18.15 7.29
C ASP A 72 -2.70 17.91 8.55
N THR A 73 -2.35 16.95 9.41
CA THR A 73 -3.10 16.66 10.63
C THR A 73 -2.13 16.56 11.81
N GLU A 74 -2.06 17.62 12.64
CA GLU A 74 -1.73 17.50 14.05
C GLU A 74 -2.74 16.56 14.72
N ARG A 75 -2.56 15.25 14.53
CA ARG A 75 -3.31 14.24 15.25
C ARG A 75 -2.56 14.07 16.57
N PRO A 76 -3.15 14.39 17.73
CA PRO A 76 -2.54 14.02 18.98
C PRO A 76 -2.36 12.51 18.90
N ARG A 77 -1.12 12.03 19.08
CA ARG A 77 -0.89 10.60 19.35
C ARG A 77 -1.80 10.27 20.51
N SER A 78 -2.86 9.51 20.25
CA SER A 78 -3.74 9.07 21.33
C SER A 78 -2.90 8.14 22.18
N ASP A 79 -2.49 8.61 23.35
CA ASP A 79 -1.92 7.77 24.38
C ASP A 79 -2.92 6.63 24.61
N ALA A 80 -2.48 5.42 24.30
CA ALA A 80 -3.31 4.23 24.33
C ALA A 80 -3.73 3.93 25.78
N ALA A 81 -4.88 4.45 26.19
CA ALA A 81 -5.71 3.80 27.20
C ALA A 81 -6.54 2.73 26.48
N GLY A 82 -6.08 1.49 26.57
CA GLY A 82 -6.70 0.34 25.91
C GLY A 82 -8.17 0.22 26.25
N SER A 83 -9.03 0.25 25.23
CA SER A 83 -10.42 -0.15 25.36
C SER A 83 -10.59 -1.57 24.86
N ASP A 84 -10.84 -2.43 25.83
CA ASP A 84 -11.28 -3.82 25.81
C ASP A 84 -12.60 -3.99 25.01
N GLN A 85 -12.53 -3.82 23.69
CA GLN A 85 -13.72 -3.80 22.82
C GLN A 85 -14.09 -5.19 22.24
N TYR A 86 -13.29 -6.23 22.48
CA TYR A 86 -13.51 -7.56 21.88
C TYR A 86 -13.95 -8.65 22.87
N ALA A 87 -14.50 -8.28 24.03
CA ALA A 87 -15.17 -9.23 24.92
C ALA A 87 -16.68 -9.24 24.64
N ARG A 88 -17.13 -10.13 23.75
CA ARG A 88 -18.49 -10.69 23.76
C ARG A 88 -18.44 -12.18 23.46
#